data_AF-A0A8K0KPF0-F1
#
_entry.id   AF-A0A8K0KPF0-F1
#
_cell.length_a   1.000
_cell.length_b   1.000
_cell.length_c   1.000
_cell.angle_alpha   90.00
_cell.angle_beta   90.00
_cell.angle_gamma   90.00
#
_symmetry.space_group_name_H-M   'P 1'
#
loop_
_entity.id
_entity.type
_entity.pdbx_description
1 polymer ?
#
loop_
_entity_poly.entity_id
_entity_poly.type
_entity_poly.pdbx_seq_one_letter_code
_entity_poly.pdbx_strand_id
1 'polypeptide(L)'
;IRRKLELDIRCKDLAIIDEIILEKNVTLCQNFTISLKPNIRDLLKPIEVKISYELLKNEEDIKSFVLVKKDEIQGKDSFCAKCPVSTTLPTEILTIPFSVSCGGDALCTADLFVLGELPELKNWQKQEIFPFVTGSLSTLLFRVTVSNNDAVDTAYFTRVYIEIGDPGSLSRFLTECREIPSLPFLNYTRTTEDGNSTELFARLQSSFIECETGDILPGQE
;
A
#
# COMPACT_ATOMS: atom_id res chain seq x y z
N ILE A 1 5.33 0.10 -25.70
CA ILE A 1 4.52 -0.24 -24.51
C ILE A 1 3.23 0.55 -24.61
N ARG A 2 2.07 -0.09 -24.44
CA ARG A 2 0.80 0.61 -24.25
C ARG A 2 0.68 0.99 -22.80
N ARG A 3 0.40 2.24 -22.52
CA ARG A 3 0.04 2.71 -21.20
C ARG A 3 -1.47 2.92 -21.20
N LYS A 4 -2.14 2.40 -20.18
CA LYS A 4 -3.55 2.69 -19.93
C LYS A 4 -3.66 3.42 -18.60
N LEU A 5 -4.04 4.68 -18.68
CA LEU A 5 -4.44 5.48 -17.53
C LEU A 5 -5.94 5.27 -17.32
N GLU A 6 -6.31 4.68 -16.19
CA GLU A 6 -7.70 4.51 -15.76
C GLU A 6 -7.96 5.47 -14.61
N LEU A 7 -9.01 6.27 -14.75
CA LEU A 7 -9.47 7.16 -13.70
C LEU A 7 -10.78 6.62 -13.13
N ASP A 8 -10.76 6.13 -11.89
CA ASP A 8 -11.99 5.77 -11.19
C ASP A 8 -12.55 7.02 -10.51
N ILE A 9 -13.30 7.78 -11.31
CA ILE A 9 -14.28 8.71 -10.77
C ILE A 9 -15.61 8.04 -11.05
N ARG A 10 -16.41 7.75 -10.01
CA ARG A 10 -17.74 7.07 -10.05
C ARG A 10 -18.83 7.77 -10.90
N CYS A 11 -18.47 8.43 -11.99
CA CYS A 11 -19.32 9.13 -12.94
C CYS A 11 -18.97 8.87 -14.42
N LYS A 12 -17.91 8.11 -14.75
CA LYS A 12 -17.62 7.42 -16.03
C LYS A 12 -16.15 7.02 -16.04
N ASP A 13 -15.84 5.77 -16.37
CA ASP A 13 -14.47 5.33 -16.61
C ASP A 13 -13.88 6.15 -17.77
N LEU A 14 -12.92 7.01 -17.46
CA LEU A 14 -12.12 7.67 -18.49
C LEU A 14 -10.81 6.89 -18.61
N ALA A 15 -10.65 6.22 -19.74
CA ALA A 15 -9.42 5.52 -20.08
C ALA A 15 -8.65 6.32 -21.14
N ILE A 16 -7.47 6.82 -20.79
CA ILE A 16 -6.54 7.38 -21.77
C ILE A 16 -5.52 6.29 -22.09
N ILE A 17 -5.44 5.92 -23.37
CA ILE A 17 -4.48 4.95 -23.87
C ILE A 17 -3.45 5.72 -24.69
N ASP A 18 -2.17 5.58 -24.33
CA ASP A 18 -1.06 6.18 -25.05
C ASP A 18 0.01 5.13 -25.34
N GLU A 19 0.69 5.27 -26.47
CA GLU A 19 1.77 4.37 -26.87
C GLU A 19 3.12 5.06 -26.62
N ILE A 20 3.92 4.45 -25.75
CA ILE A 20 5.25 4.97 -25.42
C ILE A 20 6.33 4.01 -25.94
N ILE A 21 7.35 4.61 -26.54
CA ILE A 21 8.59 3.93 -26.92
C ILE A 21 9.58 4.17 -25.79
N LEU A 22 10.07 3.09 -25.18
CA LEU A 22 11.09 3.17 -24.15
C LEU A 22 12.46 2.96 -24.78
N GLU A 23 13.38 3.86 -24.46
CA GLU A 23 14.80 3.71 -24.79
C GLU A 23 15.58 3.26 -23.56
N LYS A 24 16.67 2.53 -23.79
CA LYS A 24 17.49 2.00 -22.70
C LYS A 24 18.10 3.14 -21.90
N ASN A 25 17.93 3.09 -20.57
CA ASN A 25 18.44 4.08 -19.62
C ASN A 25 17.91 5.51 -19.81
N VAL A 26 16.75 5.66 -20.48
CA VAL A 26 16.10 6.96 -20.65
C VAL A 26 14.82 6.99 -19.81
N THR A 27 14.68 8.02 -18.98
CA THR A 27 13.45 8.28 -18.23
C THR A 27 12.54 9.18 -19.03
N LEU A 28 11.32 8.72 -19.32
CA LEU A 28 10.29 9.50 -20.01
C LEU A 28 9.25 10.00 -18.99
N CYS A 29 9.08 11.31 -18.91
CA CYS A 29 8.04 11.96 -18.10
C CYS A 29 6.99 12.60 -19.01
N GLN A 30 5.72 12.37 -18.71
CA GLN A 30 4.59 12.96 -19.41
C GLN A 30 3.63 13.58 -18.39
N ASN A 31 3.14 14.78 -18.70
CA ASN A 31 2.19 15.49 -17.87
C ASN A 31 0.76 15.26 -18.38
N PHE A 32 -0.18 15.03 -17.46
CA PHE A 32 -1.59 14.89 -17.76
C PHE A 32 -2.38 15.89 -16.94
N THR A 33 -3.37 16.54 -17.55
CA THR A 33 -4.29 17.44 -16.86
C THR A 33 -5.62 16.74 -16.71
N ILE A 34 -6.08 16.57 -15.47
CA ILE A 34 -7.38 15.98 -15.15
C ILE A 34 -8.28 17.11 -14.63
N SER A 35 -9.44 17.29 -15.24
CA SER A 35 -10.44 18.27 -14.81
C SER A 35 -11.60 17.57 -14.13
N LEU A 36 -11.90 18.00 -12.90
CA LEU A 36 -13.03 17.47 -12.13
C LEU A 36 -14.33 18.10 -12.60
N LYS A 37 -15.39 17.29 -12.66
CA LYS A 37 -16.73 17.80 -12.93
C LYS A 37 -17.19 18.69 -11.77
N PRO A 38 -17.96 19.76 -12.02
CA PRO A 38 -18.59 20.51 -10.95
C PRO A 38 -19.58 19.61 -10.18
N ASN A 39 -19.86 19.96 -8.92
CA ASN A 39 -20.87 19.32 -8.06
C ASN A 39 -20.59 17.85 -7.67
N ILE A 40 -19.33 17.50 -7.39
CA ILE A 40 -18.99 16.24 -6.73
C ILE A 40 -19.61 16.24 -5.33
N ARG A 41 -20.42 15.21 -5.02
CA ARG A 41 -21.11 15.09 -3.73
C ARG A 41 -20.29 14.35 -2.66
N ASP A 42 -19.53 13.35 -3.08
CA ASP A 42 -18.67 12.56 -2.19
C ASP A 42 -17.28 13.18 -2.17
N LEU A 43 -17.02 13.99 -1.15
CA LEU A 43 -15.71 14.63 -0.91
C LEU A 43 -14.89 13.86 0.14
N LEU A 44 -15.43 12.80 0.73
CA LEU A 44 -14.72 12.04 1.76
C LEU A 44 -13.82 10.96 1.14
N LYS A 45 -14.22 10.43 -0.01
CA LYS A 45 -13.41 9.44 -0.72
C LYS A 45 -12.39 10.14 -1.61
N PRO A 46 -11.10 9.79 -1.51
CA PRO A 46 -10.10 10.35 -2.41
C PRO A 46 -10.32 9.87 -3.86
N ILE A 47 -9.76 10.61 -4.80
CA ILE A 47 -9.71 10.24 -6.21
C ILE A 47 -8.57 9.23 -6.41
N GLU A 48 -8.85 8.11 -7.05
CA GLU A 48 -7.85 7.12 -7.42
C GLU A 48 -7.49 7.23 -8.91
N VAL A 49 -6.20 7.42 -9.17
CA VAL A 49 -5.63 7.48 -10.51
C VAL A 49 -4.76 6.24 -10.68
N LYS A 50 -5.22 5.32 -11.52
CA LYS A 50 -4.53 4.06 -11.78
C LYS A 50 -3.77 4.14 -13.09
N ILE A 51 -2.48 3.87 -13.02
CA ILE A 51 -1.60 3.79 -14.19
C ILE A 51 -1.22 2.33 -14.37
N SER A 52 -1.54 1.79 -15.53
CA SER A 52 -1.12 0.44 -15.93
C SER A 52 -0.33 0.48 -17.23
N TYR A 53 0.58 -0.47 -17.38
CA TYR A 53 1.40 -0.63 -18.56
C TYR A 53 1.19 -2.03 -19.14
N GLU A 54 1.23 -2.11 -20.46
CA GLU A 54 1.14 -3.34 -21.24
C GLU A 54 2.26 -3.35 -22.30
N LEU A 55 3.01 -4.45 -22.41
CA LEU A 55 3.93 -4.59 -23.52
C LEU A 55 3.14 -4.80 -24.81
N LEU A 56 3.37 -3.92 -25.79
CA LEU A 56 2.81 -4.08 -27.12
C LEU A 56 3.40 -5.34 -27.75
N LYS A 57 2.53 -6.30 -28.06
CA LYS A 57 2.86 -7.41 -28.95
C LYS A 57 2.54 -6.98 -30.37
N ASN A 58 3.41 -7.29 -31.33
CA ASN A 58 3.12 -7.02 -32.72
C ASN A 58 1.93 -7.89 -33.16
N GLU A 59 0.95 -7.34 -33.87
CA GLU A 59 -0.27 -8.08 -34.24
C GLU A 59 0.02 -9.31 -35.12
N GLU A 60 1.13 -9.27 -35.86
CA GLU A 60 1.63 -10.38 -36.68
C GLU A 60 2.11 -11.58 -35.84
N ASP A 61 2.56 -11.34 -34.60
CA ASP A 61 3.09 -12.39 -33.71
C ASP A 61 1.98 -13.14 -32.94
N ILE A 62 0.74 -12.63 -32.93
CA ILE A 62 -0.38 -13.20 -32.13
C ILE A 62 -1.19 -14.23 -32.94
N LYS A 63 -1.10 -14.23 -34.28
CA LYS A 63 -2.02 -14.96 -35.16
C LYS A 63 -1.51 -16.31 -35.67
N SER A 64 -0.46 -16.88 -35.10
CA SER A 64 0.08 -18.14 -35.59
C SER A 64 -0.26 -19.30 -34.66
N PHE A 65 -1.29 -20.07 -35.04
CA PHE A 65 -1.54 -21.39 -34.46
C PHE A 65 -0.63 -22.41 -35.16
N VAL A 66 0.07 -23.22 -34.37
CA VAL A 66 0.87 -24.34 -34.88
C VAL A 66 0.04 -25.62 -34.75
N LEU A 67 -0.36 -26.19 -35.88
CA LEU A 67 -0.99 -27.50 -35.99
C LEU A 67 0.09 -28.55 -36.26
N VAL A 68 0.30 -29.46 -35.32
CA VAL A 68 1.21 -30.60 -35.49
C VAL A 68 0.39 -31.83 -35.86
N LYS A 69 0.61 -32.38 -37.06
CA LYS A 69 -0.13 -33.54 -37.58
C LYS A 69 0.82 -34.61 -38.08
N LYS A 70 1.07 -35.62 -37.25
CA LYS A 70 1.89 -36.85 -37.45
C LYS A 70 3.29 -36.68 -38.06
N ASP A 71 3.46 -35.99 -39.18
CA ASP A 71 4.74 -35.67 -39.84
C ASP A 71 4.78 -34.25 -40.45
N GLU A 72 3.74 -33.43 -40.26
CA GLU A 72 3.64 -32.08 -40.81
C GLU A 72 3.36 -31.05 -39.71
N ILE A 73 4.15 -29.98 -39.69
CA ILE A 73 3.93 -28.80 -38.86
C ILE A 73 3.33 -27.73 -39.78
N GLN A 74 2.04 -27.45 -39.61
CA GLN A 74 1.34 -26.39 -40.33
C GLN A 74 1.18 -25.18 -39.43
N GLY A 75 1.63 -24.02 -39.89
CA GLY A 75 1.63 -22.77 -39.12
C GLY A 75 3.05 -22.27 -38.85
N LYS A 76 3.13 -21.09 -38.23
CA LYS A 76 4.40 -20.46 -37.85
C LYS A 76 4.51 -20.51 -36.33
N ASP A 77 5.65 -20.89 -35.80
CA ASP A 77 5.89 -20.75 -34.38
C ASP A 77 6.11 -19.27 -34.07
N SER A 78 5.27 -18.67 -33.22
CA SER A 78 5.43 -17.31 -32.69
C SER A 78 6.48 -17.22 -31.58
N PHE A 79 7.25 -18.29 -31.35
CA PHE A 79 8.34 -18.28 -30.40
C PHE A 79 9.37 -17.21 -30.77
N CYS A 80 9.54 -16.25 -29.87
CA CYS A 80 10.49 -15.17 -30.01
C CYS A 80 11.53 -15.25 -28.90
N ALA A 81 12.69 -15.85 -29.20
CA ALA A 81 13.78 -16.03 -28.24
C ALA A 81 14.36 -14.71 -27.68
N LYS A 82 14.13 -13.59 -28.37
CA LYS A 82 14.66 -12.26 -28.02
C LYS A 82 13.58 -11.27 -27.59
N CYS A 83 12.31 -11.69 -27.51
CA CYS A 83 11.25 -10.77 -27.14
C CYS A 83 11.34 -10.47 -25.64
N PRO A 84 11.22 -9.21 -25.24
CA PRO A 84 11.19 -8.85 -23.84
C PRO A 84 9.93 -9.45 -23.21
N VAL A 85 10.13 -10.20 -22.12
CA VAL A 85 9.04 -10.69 -21.27
C VAL A 85 9.08 -9.86 -19.99
N SER A 86 7.95 -9.25 -19.64
CA SER A 86 7.78 -8.65 -18.32
C SER A 86 7.14 -9.69 -17.41
N THR A 87 7.79 -9.97 -16.27
CA THR A 87 7.26 -10.85 -15.24
C THR A 87 6.10 -10.20 -14.48
N THR A 88 6.12 -8.86 -14.38
CA THR A 88 5.09 -8.03 -13.76
C THR A 88 5.21 -6.62 -14.33
N LEU A 89 4.15 -6.14 -15.00
CA LEU A 89 4.08 -4.73 -15.36
C LEU A 89 3.55 -3.96 -14.14
N PRO A 90 4.25 -2.91 -13.71
CA PRO A 90 3.84 -2.16 -12.53
C PRO A 90 2.47 -1.56 -12.79
N THR A 91 1.55 -1.78 -11.86
CA THR A 91 0.34 -0.97 -11.77
C THR A 91 0.56 -0.04 -10.59
N GLU A 92 0.61 1.25 -10.89
CA GLU A 92 0.77 2.29 -9.86
C GLU A 92 -0.59 2.92 -9.60
N ILE A 93 -0.92 3.11 -8.34
CA ILE A 93 -2.15 3.78 -7.91
C ILE A 93 -1.73 5.04 -7.17
N LEU A 94 -2.15 6.18 -7.70
CA LEU A 94 -2.00 7.48 -7.08
C LEU A 94 -3.35 7.90 -6.47
N THR A 95 -3.33 8.28 -5.20
CA THR A 95 -4.54 8.67 -4.47
C THR A 95 -4.48 10.17 -4.14
N ILE A 96 -5.51 10.92 -4.51
CA ILE A 96 -5.58 12.38 -4.35
C ILE A 96 -6.75 12.72 -3.42
N PRO A 97 -6.53 13.32 -2.24
CA PRO A 97 -7.59 13.61 -1.29
C PRO A 97 -8.31 14.92 -1.66
N PHE A 98 -9.55 15.07 -1.21
CA PHE A 98 -10.21 16.36 -1.23
C PHE A 98 -9.82 17.15 0.02
N SER A 99 -9.61 18.46 -0.15
CA SER A 99 -9.41 19.40 0.95
C SER A 99 -10.74 19.65 1.67
N VAL A 100 -11.16 18.75 2.56
CA VAL A 100 -12.35 18.89 3.40
C VAL A 100 -11.93 19.48 4.74
N SER A 101 -12.67 20.50 5.20
CA SER A 101 -12.50 21.12 6.52
C SER A 101 -11.12 21.76 6.79
N CYS A 102 -10.39 22.21 5.76
CA CYS A 102 -9.08 22.86 5.87
C CYS A 102 -9.12 24.38 6.17
N GLY A 103 -10.09 24.83 6.99
CA GLY A 103 -10.24 26.26 7.28
C GLY A 103 -10.52 27.17 6.05
N GLY A 104 -10.20 28.45 6.19
CA GLY A 104 -10.51 29.51 5.20
C GLY A 104 -9.41 29.76 4.17
N ASP A 105 -8.19 29.29 4.41
CA ASP A 105 -7.05 29.37 3.49
C ASP A 105 -6.93 28.14 2.57
N ALA A 106 -7.80 27.13 2.80
CA ALA A 106 -7.82 25.86 2.09
C ALA A 106 -6.51 25.05 2.22
N LEU A 107 -5.75 25.26 3.30
CA LEU A 107 -4.53 24.52 3.59
C LEU A 107 -4.73 23.66 4.84
N CYS A 108 -4.81 22.34 4.67
CA CYS A 108 -4.91 21.43 5.81
C CYS A 108 -3.54 21.27 6.47
N THR A 109 -3.45 21.69 7.73
CA THR A 109 -2.34 21.39 8.62
C THR A 109 -2.74 20.27 9.57
N ALA A 110 -1.78 19.47 10.05
CA ALA A 110 -2.06 18.40 11.01
C ALA A 110 -0.97 18.37 12.08
N ASP A 111 -1.36 18.02 13.31
CA ASP A 111 -0.47 17.91 14.46
C ASP A 111 -0.59 16.49 15.02
N LEU A 112 0.23 15.60 14.45
CA LEU A 112 0.17 14.18 14.70
C LEU A 112 1.08 13.78 15.86
N PHE A 113 0.53 13.01 16.80
CA PHE A 113 1.24 12.40 17.91
C PHE A 113 1.21 10.88 17.78
N VAL A 114 2.34 10.25 18.12
CA VAL A 114 2.48 8.80 18.14
C VAL A 114 3.01 8.38 19.49
N LEU A 115 2.29 7.48 20.16
CA LEU A 115 2.68 6.89 21.43
C LEU A 115 2.86 5.38 21.24
N GLY A 116 4.06 4.86 21.52
CA GLY A 116 4.35 3.43 21.50
C GLY A 116 4.44 2.87 22.92
N GLU A 117 3.77 1.75 23.17
CA GLU A 117 3.73 1.08 24.47
C GLU A 117 3.95 -0.43 24.33
N LEU A 118 4.67 -1.00 25.28
CA LEU A 118 4.78 -2.45 25.49
C LEU A 118 4.00 -2.79 26.77
N PRO A 119 2.68 -3.01 26.72
CA PRO A 119 1.84 -3.20 27.91
C PRO A 119 2.27 -4.36 28.82
N GLU A 120 2.99 -5.34 28.29
CA GLU A 120 3.54 -6.46 29.05
C GLU A 120 4.78 -6.05 29.88
N LEU A 121 5.43 -4.95 29.51
CA LEU A 121 6.57 -4.36 30.21
C LEU A 121 6.13 -3.17 31.07
N LYS A 122 5.14 -3.39 31.96
CA LYS A 122 4.48 -2.36 32.79
C LYS A 122 5.41 -1.44 33.61
N ASN A 123 6.68 -1.80 33.78
CA ASN A 123 7.68 -1.00 34.51
C ASN A 123 8.60 -0.15 33.64
N TRP A 124 8.55 -0.27 32.30
CA TRP A 124 9.40 0.52 31.39
C TRP A 124 9.16 2.03 31.51
N GLN A 125 7.91 2.44 31.78
CA GLN A 125 7.52 3.86 31.89
C GLN A 125 8.22 4.59 33.05
N LYS A 126 8.82 3.89 34.02
CA LYS A 126 9.52 4.49 35.15
C LYS A 126 11.01 4.81 34.88
N GLN A 127 11.48 4.70 33.63
CA GLN A 127 12.88 4.95 33.22
C GLN A 127 13.93 4.07 33.93
N GLU A 128 13.51 3.09 34.73
CA GLU A 128 14.41 2.06 35.23
C GLU A 128 14.65 1.08 34.09
N ILE A 129 15.92 0.91 33.71
CA ILE A 129 16.35 -0.03 32.67
C ILE A 129 15.79 -1.41 33.04
N PHE A 130 14.74 -1.84 32.36
CA PHE A 130 14.18 -3.17 32.55
C PHE A 130 14.92 -4.12 31.62
N PRO A 131 15.76 -5.04 32.14
CA PRO A 131 16.39 -6.03 31.29
C PRO A 131 15.32 -6.99 30.78
N PHE A 132 14.95 -6.86 29.50
CA PHE A 132 14.16 -7.89 28.83
C PHE A 132 15.02 -9.14 28.68
N VAL A 133 14.61 -10.24 29.31
CA VAL A 133 15.30 -11.52 29.19
C VAL A 133 14.80 -12.21 27.93
N THR A 134 15.68 -12.40 26.94
CA THR A 134 15.36 -13.14 25.72
C THR A 134 14.80 -14.52 26.07
N GLY A 135 13.66 -14.88 25.46
CA GLY A 135 12.97 -16.15 25.71
C GLY A 135 12.03 -16.16 26.93
N SER A 136 11.96 -15.07 27.71
CA SER A 136 10.98 -14.96 28.80
C SER A 136 9.53 -14.86 28.30
N LEU A 137 9.35 -14.27 27.12
CA LEU A 137 8.09 -14.20 26.40
C LEU A 137 8.32 -14.68 24.97
N SER A 138 7.41 -15.51 24.46
CA SER A 138 7.42 -15.95 23.07
C SER A 138 6.94 -14.85 22.11
N THR A 139 6.05 -13.98 22.59
CA THR A 139 5.53 -12.83 21.86
C THR A 139 5.46 -11.59 22.75
N LEU A 140 5.72 -10.42 22.17
CA LEU A 140 5.50 -9.12 22.79
C LEU A 140 4.38 -8.39 22.06
N LEU A 141 3.39 -7.90 22.80
CA LEU A 141 2.39 -6.98 22.25
C LEU A 141 2.94 -5.56 22.24
N PHE A 142 3.04 -4.96 21.05
CA PHE A 142 3.34 -3.55 20.85
C PHE A 142 2.06 -2.80 20.50
N ARG A 143 1.70 -1.82 21.32
CA ARG A 143 0.55 -0.93 21.14
C ARG A 143 1.06 0.41 20.61
N VAL A 144 0.50 0.89 19.52
CA VAL A 144 0.79 2.22 18.98
C VAL A 144 -0.49 3.02 18.93
N THR A 145 -0.51 4.15 19.60
CA THR A 145 -1.62 5.11 19.56
C THR A 145 -1.21 6.28 18.68
N VAL A 146 -2.01 6.57 17.67
CA VAL A 146 -1.83 7.72 16.78
C VAL A 146 -2.98 8.68 16.99
N SER A 147 -2.70 9.93 17.32
CA SER A 147 -3.72 10.96 17.50
C SER A 147 -3.39 12.20 16.67
N ASN A 148 -4.43 12.88 16.19
CA ASN A 148 -4.34 14.23 15.66
C ASN A 148 -4.92 15.19 16.71
N ASN A 149 -4.24 16.28 17.00
CA ASN A 149 -4.69 17.24 18.00
C ASN A 149 -6.04 17.88 17.63
N ASP A 150 -6.95 18.00 18.60
CA ASP A 150 -8.36 18.45 18.46
C ASP A 150 -8.56 19.90 17.93
N ALA A 151 -7.48 20.61 17.58
CA ALA A 151 -7.49 22.02 17.20
C ALA A 151 -6.89 22.25 15.81
N VAL A 152 -6.70 21.20 15.01
CA VAL A 152 -5.95 21.23 13.75
C VAL A 152 -6.74 20.49 12.66
N ASP A 153 -6.47 20.79 11.39
CA ASP A 153 -7.22 20.20 10.28
C ASP A 153 -7.00 18.67 10.15
N THR A 154 -7.78 18.05 9.26
CA THR A 154 -7.72 16.60 8.99
C THR A 154 -6.37 16.18 8.43
N ALA A 155 -5.81 15.08 8.97
CA ALA A 155 -4.58 14.47 8.49
C ALA A 155 -4.88 13.43 7.40
N TYR A 156 -4.63 13.78 6.14
CA TYR A 156 -4.81 12.87 5.01
C TYR A 156 -3.62 11.91 4.86
N PHE A 157 -3.92 10.65 4.58
CA PHE A 157 -2.93 9.59 4.37
C PHE A 157 -1.88 9.49 5.49
N THR A 158 -2.30 9.65 6.75
CA THR A 158 -1.45 9.42 7.91
C THR A 158 -0.80 8.04 7.82
N ARG A 159 0.53 8.02 7.93
CA ARG A 159 1.32 6.79 7.90
C ARG A 159 2.13 6.60 9.17
N VAL A 160 2.08 5.39 9.71
CA VAL A 160 2.94 4.97 10.83
C VAL A 160 4.02 4.05 10.28
N TYR A 161 5.27 4.43 10.52
CA TYR A 161 6.43 3.61 10.24
C TYR A 161 7.00 3.10 11.56
N ILE A 162 7.05 1.77 11.71
CA ILE A 162 7.63 1.12 12.89
C ILE A 162 8.85 0.37 12.41
N GLU A 163 10.02 0.75 12.91
CA GLU A 163 11.28 0.03 12.68
C GLU A 163 11.47 -1.02 13.77
N ILE A 164 11.73 -2.25 13.36
CA ILE A 164 11.99 -3.36 14.28
C ILE A 164 13.44 -3.79 14.12
N GLY A 165 14.21 -3.64 15.19
CA GLY A 165 15.62 -4.07 15.20
C GLY A 165 15.77 -5.59 15.28
N ASP A 166 16.90 -6.09 14.80
CA ASP A 166 17.30 -7.49 14.96
C ASP A 166 17.47 -7.84 16.46
N PRO A 167 17.09 -9.07 16.91
CA PRO A 167 16.60 -10.22 16.15
C PRO A 167 15.05 -10.31 16.09
N GLY A 168 14.33 -9.20 16.24
CA GLY A 168 12.88 -9.20 16.25
C GLY A 168 12.29 -9.56 14.88
N SER A 169 11.30 -10.44 14.86
CA SER A 169 10.49 -10.70 13.67
C SER A 169 9.01 -10.40 13.96
N LEU A 170 8.31 -9.90 12.95
CA LEU A 170 6.87 -9.65 13.04
C LEU A 170 6.11 -10.98 12.93
N SER A 171 5.24 -11.27 13.91
CA SER A 171 4.44 -12.50 13.89
C SER A 171 3.04 -12.28 13.32
N ARG A 172 2.36 -11.19 13.70
CA ARG A 172 0.98 -10.93 13.29
C ARG A 172 0.51 -9.49 13.56
N PHE A 173 -0.41 -9.01 12.73
CA PHE A 173 -1.21 -7.80 12.94
C PHE A 173 -2.68 -8.12 13.21
N LEU A 174 -3.33 -7.31 14.05
CA LEU A 174 -4.78 -7.34 14.24
C LEU A 174 -5.53 -6.39 13.28
N THR A 175 -4.81 -5.52 12.56
CA THR A 175 -5.35 -4.51 11.64
C THR A 175 -4.56 -4.45 10.33
N GLU A 176 -5.04 -3.66 9.36
CA GLU A 176 -4.57 -3.46 7.96
C GLU A 176 -3.11 -2.96 7.80
N CYS A 177 -2.15 -3.59 8.47
CA CYS A 177 -0.75 -3.26 8.34
C CYS A 177 -0.08 -4.21 7.34
N ARG A 178 0.79 -3.68 6.49
CA ARG A 178 1.54 -4.47 5.50
C ARG A 178 3.03 -4.35 5.77
N GLU A 179 3.70 -5.49 5.88
CA GLU A 179 5.17 -5.55 5.92
C GLU A 179 5.74 -5.13 4.57
N ILE A 180 6.77 -4.28 4.59
CA ILE A 180 7.47 -3.86 3.38
C ILE A 180 8.56 -4.90 3.10
N PRO A 181 8.48 -5.70 2.01
CA PRO A 181 9.34 -6.88 1.82
C PRO A 181 10.86 -6.60 1.74
N SER A 182 11.26 -5.35 1.61
CA SER A 182 12.65 -4.92 1.45
C SER A 182 13.23 -4.23 2.68
N LEU A 183 12.44 -3.98 3.73
CA LEU A 183 12.85 -3.22 4.92
C LEU A 183 12.12 -3.74 6.16
N PRO A 184 12.70 -3.71 7.37
CA PRO A 184 12.02 -4.11 8.62
C PRO A 184 11.03 -3.03 9.09
N PHE A 185 10.28 -2.45 8.15
CA PHE A 185 9.30 -1.40 8.40
C PHE A 185 7.88 -1.91 8.23
N LEU A 186 7.04 -1.49 9.16
CA LEU A 186 5.60 -1.55 9.00
C LEU A 186 5.07 -0.31 8.30
N ASN A 187 4.08 -0.46 7.41
CA ASN A 187 3.28 0.66 6.92
C ASN A 187 1.80 0.44 7.24
N TYR A 188 1.23 1.38 7.99
CA TYR A 188 -0.21 1.56 8.17
C TYR A 188 -0.60 2.88 7.54
N THR A 189 -1.63 2.92 6.67
CA THR A 189 -2.12 4.16 6.06
C THR A 189 -3.59 4.36 6.38
N ARG A 190 -3.95 5.49 6.99
CA ARG A 190 -5.35 5.88 7.21
C ARG A 190 -5.51 7.39 7.23
N THR A 191 -6.70 7.90 6.92
CA THR A 191 -7.06 9.30 7.18
C THR A 191 -7.46 9.44 8.65
N THR A 192 -6.79 10.33 9.40
CA THR A 192 -7.12 10.61 10.80
C THR A 192 -7.92 11.91 10.85
N GLU A 193 -9.18 11.81 11.22
CA GLU A 193 -10.04 12.98 11.45
C GLU A 193 -9.55 13.78 12.67
N ASP A 194 -9.94 15.06 12.72
CA ASP A 194 -9.66 15.96 13.85
C ASP A 194 -10.15 15.35 15.18
N GLY A 195 -9.30 15.43 16.19
CA GLY A 195 -9.49 14.87 17.53
C GLY A 195 -9.71 13.37 17.64
N ASN A 196 -9.42 12.61 16.58
CA ASN A 196 -9.54 11.17 16.59
C ASN A 196 -8.22 10.50 16.99
N SER A 197 -8.33 9.40 17.73
CA SER A 197 -7.23 8.55 18.11
C SER A 197 -7.46 7.14 17.57
N THR A 198 -6.42 6.56 16.97
CA THR A 198 -6.44 5.17 16.49
C THR A 198 -5.38 4.37 17.23
N GLU A 199 -5.79 3.23 17.78
CA GLU A 199 -4.88 2.25 18.37
C GLU A 199 -4.54 1.15 17.36
N LEU A 200 -3.26 0.81 17.28
CA LEU A 200 -2.70 -0.25 16.47
C LEU A 200 -2.04 -1.28 17.39
N PHE A 201 -2.20 -2.55 17.06
CA PHE A 201 -1.63 -3.65 17.82
C PHE A 201 -0.77 -4.51 16.89
N ALA A 202 0.51 -4.64 17.24
CA ALA A 202 1.46 -5.50 16.56
C ALA A 202 1.98 -6.55 17.54
N ARG A 203 2.08 -7.81 17.11
CA ARG A 203 2.74 -8.87 17.91
C ARG A 203 4.14 -9.12 17.36
N LEU A 204 5.15 -8.85 18.17
CA LEU A 204 6.55 -9.15 17.89
C LEU A 204 6.87 -10.55 18.41
N GLN A 205 7.60 -11.35 17.64
CA GLN A 205 8.06 -12.67 18.07
C GLN A 205 9.58 -12.72 17.99
N SER A 206 10.21 -13.06 19.12
CA SER A 206 11.64 -13.37 19.14
C SER A 206 11.80 -14.82 18.65
N SER A 207 12.27 -14.99 17.43
CA SER A 207 12.50 -16.25 16.68
C SER A 207 11.23 -17.03 16.25
N PHE A 208 11.11 -17.27 14.93
CA PHE A 208 10.27 -18.24 14.15
C PHE A 208 9.29 -19.19 14.92
N ILE A 209 8.12 -19.67 14.46
CA ILE A 209 6.93 -19.32 13.63
C ILE A 209 5.84 -20.25 14.21
N GLU A 210 4.61 -19.79 14.47
CA GLU A 210 3.38 -20.62 14.29
C GLU A 210 2.11 -19.75 14.26
N CYS A 211 1.23 -19.98 13.28
CA CYS A 211 -0.03 -19.26 13.11
C CYS A 211 -1.20 -20.12 13.58
N GLU A 212 -1.91 -19.69 14.63
CA GLU A 212 -3.25 -20.21 14.93
C GLU A 212 -4.32 -19.14 14.71
N THR A 213 -5.40 -19.51 14.02
CA THR A 213 -6.63 -18.72 13.91
C THR A 213 -7.50 -18.99 15.14
N GLY A 214 -7.69 -17.97 15.98
CA GLY A 214 -8.74 -17.96 17.00
C GLY A 214 -9.71 -16.83 16.71
N ASP A 215 -10.96 -17.18 16.41
CA ASP A 215 -12.07 -16.23 16.45
C ASP A 215 -12.35 -15.88 17.92
N ILE A 216 -12.27 -14.60 18.27
CA ILE A 216 -12.76 -14.11 19.56
C ILE A 216 -14.21 -13.70 19.35
N LEU A 217 -15.13 -14.55 19.81
CA LEU A 217 -16.55 -14.20 19.90
C LEU A 217 -16.74 -13.14 21.01
N PRO A 218 -17.64 -12.16 20.81
CA PRO A 218 -17.89 -11.12 21.80
C PRO A 218 -18.61 -11.70 23.02
N GLY A 219 -18.02 -11.47 24.21
CA GLY A 219 -18.68 -11.65 25.50
C GLY A 219 -17.99 -12.62 26.46
N GLN A 220 -16.83 -12.25 26.98
CA GLN A 220 -16.43 -12.59 28.35
C GLN A 220 -15.68 -11.40 28.95
N GLU A 221 -16.26 -10.87 30.03
CA GLU A 221 -15.69 -9.88 30.96
C GLU A 221 -14.46 -10.43 31.70
#